data_AF-A0AA40RV13-F1
#
_entry.id   AF-A0AA40RV13-F1
#
_cell.length_a   1.000
_cell.length_b   1.000
_cell.length_c   1.000
_cell.angle_alpha   90.00
_cell.angle_beta   90.00
_cell.angle_gamma   90.00
#
_symmetry.space_group_name_H-M   'P 1'
#
loop_
_entity.id
_entity.type
_entity.pdbx_description
1 polymer ?
#
loop_
_entity_poly.entity_id
_entity_poly.type
_entity_poly.pdbx_seq_one_letter_code
_entity_poly.pdbx_strand_id
1 'polypeptide(L)'
;MVESPFSRYRSILVDGDYSAAGFLQSFAMAMYAGGAFPMDASGLRNLDDEHFKAFQEMATWYRQHGEGDPDFVDVCKAIKASRAAYALRIKSRLDEVRACHPDEFEGGRHEHADSLRFYQREHELNVERRWIN
;
A
#
# COMPACT_ATOMS: atom_id res chain seq x y z
N MET A 1 -28.20 1.30 -10.70
CA MET A 1 -26.90 1.87 -11.10
C MET A 1 -25.88 0.76 -10.96
N VAL A 2 -24.96 0.61 -11.92
CA VAL A 2 -23.85 -0.33 -11.77
C VAL A 2 -22.86 0.30 -10.80
N GLU A 3 -22.55 -0.40 -9.72
CA GLU A 3 -21.60 0.05 -8.69
C GLU A 3 -20.16 -0.01 -9.25
N SER A 4 -19.38 1.06 -9.03
CA SER A 4 -17.95 1.06 -9.37
C SER A 4 -17.20 -0.02 -8.59
N PRO A 5 -16.36 -0.85 -9.24
CA PRO A 5 -15.50 -1.82 -8.56
C PRO A 5 -14.60 -1.16 -7.51
N PHE A 6 -14.22 0.11 -7.70
CA PHE A 6 -13.43 0.84 -6.72
C PHE A 6 -14.21 1.06 -5.42
N SER A 7 -15.51 1.36 -5.50
CA SER A 7 -16.41 1.41 -4.34
C SER A 7 -16.59 0.03 -3.71
N ARG A 8 -16.89 -0.99 -4.53
CA ARG A 8 -17.13 -2.36 -4.06
C ARG A 8 -15.95 -2.93 -3.28
N TYR A 9 -14.74 -2.77 -3.80
CA TYR A 9 -13.50 -3.30 -3.23
C TYR A 9 -12.80 -2.31 -2.31
N ARG A 10 -13.49 -1.26 -1.84
CA ARG A 10 -12.89 -0.21 -1.02
C ARG A 10 -12.18 -0.76 0.22
N SER A 11 -12.75 -1.72 0.92
CA SER A 11 -12.12 -2.30 2.12
C SER A 11 -10.77 -2.96 1.81
N ILE A 12 -10.66 -3.67 0.68
CA ILE A 12 -9.39 -4.25 0.22
C ILE A 12 -8.40 -3.14 -0.18
N LEU A 13 -8.91 -2.12 -0.89
CA LEU A 13 -8.07 -1.06 -1.43
C LEU A 13 -7.59 -0.09 -0.34
N VAL A 14 -8.40 0.26 0.65
CA VAL A 14 -8.05 1.30 1.64
C VAL A 14 -7.50 0.69 2.93
N ASP A 15 -8.10 -0.41 3.39
CA ASP A 15 -7.84 -0.98 4.71
C ASP A 15 -6.94 -2.23 4.65
N GLY A 16 -6.80 -2.85 3.47
CA GLY A 16 -6.00 -4.06 3.27
C GLY A 16 -4.49 -3.83 3.46
N ASP A 17 -3.89 -4.63 4.34
CA ASP A 17 -2.47 -4.56 4.71
C ASP A 17 -1.63 -5.78 4.26
N TYR A 18 -2.22 -6.68 3.49
CA TYR A 18 -1.59 -7.88 2.96
C TYR A 18 -1.12 -7.73 1.50
N SER A 19 -0.36 -8.70 1.00
CA SER A 19 0.35 -8.62 -0.29
C SER A 19 -0.56 -8.37 -1.50
N ALA A 20 -1.67 -9.11 -1.63
CA ALA A 20 -2.61 -8.96 -2.74
C ALA A 20 -3.32 -7.59 -2.70
N ALA A 21 -3.71 -7.10 -1.51
CA ALA A 21 -4.22 -5.74 -1.35
C ALA A 21 -3.17 -4.70 -1.78
N GLY A 22 -1.92 -4.87 -1.37
CA GLY A 22 -0.81 -3.99 -1.79
C GLY A 22 -0.62 -3.93 -3.32
N PHE A 23 -0.79 -5.05 -4.02
CA PHE A 23 -0.76 -5.08 -5.48
C PHE A 23 -1.93 -4.28 -6.08
N LEU A 24 -3.16 -4.54 -5.64
CA LEU A 24 -4.37 -3.86 -6.16
C LEU A 24 -4.32 -2.34 -5.91
N GLN A 25 -3.78 -1.94 -4.76
CA GLN A 25 -3.55 -0.53 -4.44
C GLN A 25 -2.52 0.11 -5.37
N SER A 26 -1.39 -0.57 -5.62
CA SER A 26 -0.37 -0.09 -6.54
C SER A 26 -0.90 0.01 -7.96
N PHE A 27 -1.74 -0.94 -8.39
CA PHE A 27 -2.44 -0.90 -9.67
C PHE A 27 -3.38 0.30 -9.78
N ALA A 28 -4.24 0.54 -8.79
CA ALA A 28 -5.12 1.70 -8.75
C ALA A 28 -4.34 3.02 -8.81
N MET A 29 -3.24 3.12 -8.07
CA MET A 29 -2.41 4.33 -8.03
C MET A 29 -1.59 4.53 -9.30
N ALA A 30 -1.16 3.46 -9.97
CA ALA A 30 -0.51 3.53 -11.27
C ALA A 30 -1.45 4.06 -12.37
N MET A 31 -2.74 3.70 -12.31
CA MET A 31 -3.76 4.28 -13.18
C MET A 31 -4.00 5.76 -12.84
N TYR A 32 -4.03 6.12 -11.55
CA TYR A 32 -4.33 7.48 -11.09
C TYR A 32 -3.21 8.49 -11.39
N ALA A 33 -1.94 8.08 -11.22
CA ALA A 33 -0.78 8.94 -11.44
C ALA A 33 0.49 8.10 -11.64
N GLY A 34 0.56 7.32 -12.72
CA GLY A 34 1.62 6.32 -12.94
C GLY A 34 3.06 6.83 -12.91
N GLY A 35 3.31 8.07 -13.34
CA GLY A 35 4.64 8.69 -13.21
C GLY A 35 5.07 8.97 -11.76
N ALA A 36 4.09 9.11 -10.86
CA ALA A 36 4.29 9.32 -9.44
C ALA A 36 4.25 8.01 -8.63
N PHE A 37 3.55 6.98 -9.11
CA PHE A 37 3.36 5.70 -8.39
C PHE A 37 3.65 4.51 -9.32
N PRO A 38 4.92 4.10 -9.46
CA PRO A 38 5.26 2.92 -10.22
C PRO A 38 4.70 1.65 -9.54
N MET A 39 4.31 0.66 -10.34
CA MET A 39 3.85 -0.64 -9.84
C MET A 39 4.80 -1.76 -10.27
N ASP A 40 4.99 -2.75 -9.39
CA ASP A 40 5.61 -4.02 -9.75
C ASP A 40 4.56 -4.99 -10.30
N ALA A 41 4.58 -5.21 -11.61
CA ALA A 41 3.65 -6.10 -12.29
C ALA A 41 3.86 -7.59 -11.94
N SER A 42 5.03 -7.99 -11.41
CA SER A 42 5.29 -9.38 -11.05
C SER A 42 4.37 -9.88 -9.92
N GLY A 43 3.86 -8.95 -9.10
CA GLY A 43 2.89 -9.23 -8.04
C GLY A 43 1.58 -9.85 -8.53
N LEU A 44 1.26 -9.73 -9.82
CA LEU A 44 0.06 -10.35 -10.42
C LEU A 44 0.02 -11.87 -10.20
N ARG A 45 1.19 -12.53 -10.16
CA ARG A 45 1.31 -13.98 -9.92
C ARG A 45 0.78 -14.42 -8.54
N ASN A 46 0.69 -13.49 -7.59
CA ASN A 46 0.35 -13.78 -6.20
C ASN A 46 -1.13 -13.56 -5.87
N LEU A 47 -1.95 -13.20 -6.86
CA LEU A 47 -3.38 -13.05 -6.65
C LEU A 47 -4.05 -14.42 -6.63
N ASP A 48 -4.91 -14.65 -5.65
CA ASP A 48 -5.90 -15.72 -5.71
C ASP A 48 -7.04 -15.34 -6.67
N ASP A 49 -8.00 -16.27 -6.85
CA ASP A 49 -9.12 -16.09 -7.77
C ASP A 49 -9.99 -14.87 -7.42
N GLU A 50 -10.15 -14.54 -6.13
CA GLU A 50 -10.96 -13.41 -5.68
C GLU A 50 -10.28 -12.08 -6.02
N HIS A 51 -8.99 -11.95 -5.69
CA HIS A 51 -8.23 -10.74 -5.97
C HIS A 51 -7.98 -10.57 -7.47
N PHE A 52 -7.80 -11.66 -8.21
CA PHE A 52 -7.66 -11.61 -9.66
C PHE A 52 -8.97 -11.13 -10.33
N LYS A 53 -10.12 -11.59 -9.83
CA LYS A 53 -11.42 -11.06 -10.27
C LYS A 53 -11.56 -9.57 -9.97
N ALA A 54 -11.19 -9.12 -8.76
CA ALA A 54 -11.21 -7.70 -8.41
C ALA A 54 -10.33 -6.86 -9.36
N PHE A 55 -9.12 -7.35 -9.65
CA PHE A 55 -8.22 -6.74 -10.63
C PHE A 55 -8.88 -6.61 -12.01
N GLN A 56 -9.49 -7.68 -12.52
CA GLN A 56 -10.15 -7.67 -13.83
C GLN A 56 -11.33 -6.69 -13.88
N GLU A 57 -12.15 -6.64 -12.83
CA GLU A 57 -13.28 -5.72 -12.72
C GLU A 57 -12.80 -4.27 -12.71
N MET A 58 -11.80 -3.94 -11.88
CA MET A 58 -11.20 -2.59 -11.82
C MET A 58 -10.60 -2.18 -13.17
N ALA A 59 -9.81 -3.06 -13.80
CA ALA A 59 -9.18 -2.77 -15.10
C ALA A 59 -10.22 -2.55 -16.20
N THR A 60 -11.25 -3.39 -16.26
CA THR A 60 -12.34 -3.27 -17.23
C THR A 60 -13.12 -1.97 -17.03
N TRP A 61 -13.41 -1.62 -15.77
CA TRP A 61 -14.14 -0.41 -15.44
C TRP A 61 -13.35 0.85 -15.76
N TYR A 62 -12.06 0.90 -15.40
CA TYR A 62 -11.19 2.02 -15.70
C TYR A 62 -11.04 2.23 -17.21
N ARG A 63 -10.93 1.15 -18.00
CA ARG A 63 -10.91 1.25 -19.47
C ARG A 63 -12.16 1.92 -20.04
N GLN A 64 -13.32 1.77 -19.40
CA GLN A 64 -14.60 2.33 -19.85
C GLN A 64 -14.85 3.76 -19.39
N HIS A 65 -14.44 4.09 -18.15
CA HIS A 65 -14.80 5.36 -17.50
C HIS A 65 -13.61 6.32 -17.32
N GLY A 66 -12.38 5.79 -17.35
CA GLY A 66 -11.15 6.54 -17.13
C GLY A 66 -11.13 7.26 -15.78
N GLU A 67 -10.41 8.39 -15.76
CA GLU A 67 -10.28 9.26 -14.57
C GLU A 67 -11.59 10.01 -14.23
N GLY A 68 -12.63 9.90 -15.05
CA GLY A 68 -13.93 10.53 -14.82
C GLY A 68 -14.78 9.85 -13.75
N ASP A 69 -14.37 8.68 -13.24
CA ASP A 69 -15.06 7.98 -12.15
C ASP A 69 -14.76 8.64 -10.79
N PRO A 70 -15.76 9.26 -10.12
CA PRO A 70 -15.54 9.88 -8.81
C PRO A 70 -15.19 8.85 -7.72
N ASP A 71 -15.68 7.61 -7.80
CA ASP A 71 -15.40 6.57 -6.81
C ASP A 71 -13.94 6.11 -6.92
N PHE A 72 -13.42 6.00 -8.15
CA PHE A 72 -12.00 5.74 -8.41
C PHE A 72 -11.11 6.81 -7.78
N VAL A 73 -11.40 8.08 -8.06
CA VAL A 73 -10.60 9.21 -7.56
C VAL A 73 -10.65 9.28 -6.03
N ASP A 74 -11.82 9.06 -5.42
CA ASP A 74 -11.95 9.03 -3.96
C ASP A 74 -11.14 7.90 -3.33
N VAL A 75 -11.23 6.69 -3.89
CA VAL A 75 -10.46 5.53 -3.42
C VAL A 75 -8.96 5.76 -3.54
N CYS A 76 -8.47 6.31 -4.66
CA CYS A 76 -7.05 6.62 -4.82
C CYS A 76 -6.55 7.66 -3.79
N LYS A 77 -7.35 8.67 -3.47
CA LYS A 77 -7.04 9.62 -2.40
C LYS A 77 -7.00 8.92 -1.03
N ALA A 78 -7.94 8.03 -0.75
CA ALA A 78 -7.99 7.26 0.48
C ALA A 78 -6.78 6.30 0.61
N ILE A 79 -6.41 5.60 -0.46
CA ILE A 79 -5.18 4.76 -0.52
C ILE A 79 -3.96 5.61 -0.18
N LYS A 80 -3.80 6.76 -0.85
CA LYS A 80 -2.65 7.64 -0.63
C LYS A 80 -2.57 8.13 0.82
N ALA A 81 -3.70 8.54 1.40
CA ALA A 81 -3.76 8.98 2.79
C ALA A 81 -3.42 7.83 3.77
N SER A 82 -4.02 6.66 3.57
CA SER A 82 -3.78 5.46 4.39
C SER A 82 -2.31 5.03 4.35
N ARG A 83 -1.73 4.95 3.14
CA ARG A 83 -0.32 4.56 2.95
C ARG A 83 0.66 5.59 3.48
N ALA A 84 0.39 6.89 3.33
CA ALA A 84 1.20 7.93 3.94
C ALA A 84 1.16 7.86 5.47
N ALA A 85 -0.01 7.64 6.08
CA ALA A 85 -0.14 7.47 7.52
C ALA A 85 0.62 6.23 8.03
N TYR A 86 0.52 5.10 7.33
CA TYR A 86 1.29 3.90 7.63
C TYR A 86 2.80 4.16 7.56
N ALA A 87 3.27 4.79 6.49
CA ALA A 87 4.68 5.09 6.27
C ALA A 87 5.25 6.03 7.35
N LEU A 88 4.49 7.04 7.79
CA LEU A 88 4.87 7.91 8.89
C LEU A 88 4.97 7.14 10.22
N ARG A 89 4.03 6.23 10.49
CA ARG A 89 4.09 5.36 11.68
C ARG A 89 5.32 4.45 11.66
N ILE A 90 5.63 3.85 10.51
CA ILE A 90 6.85 3.03 10.33
C ILE A 90 8.10 3.86 10.59
N LYS A 91 8.17 5.08 10.05
CA LYS A 91 9.28 6.00 10.31
C LYS A 91 9.40 6.35 11.79
N SER A 92 8.30 6.71 12.46
CA SER A 92 8.29 7.00 13.90
C SER A 92 8.84 5.81 14.70
N ARG A 93 8.37 4.60 14.38
CA ARG A 93 8.80 3.39 15.07
C ARG A 93 10.27 3.05 14.80
N LEU A 94 10.75 3.29 13.58
CA LEU A 94 12.17 3.17 13.25
C LEU A 94 13.01 4.14 14.09
N ASP A 95 12.58 5.40 14.21
CA ASP A 95 13.28 6.42 14.99
C ASP A 95 13.30 6.07 16.49
N GLU A 96 12.20 5.54 17.04
CA GLU A 96 12.13 5.02 18.42
C GLU A 96 13.12 3.88 18.64
N VAL A 97 13.13 2.87 17.76
CA VAL A 97 14.04 1.71 17.87
C VAL A 97 15.51 2.15 17.76
N ARG A 98 15.81 3.12 16.87
CA ARG A 98 17.16 3.69 16.73
C ARG A 98 17.62 4.47 17.96
N ALA A 99 16.70 5.17 18.63
CA ALA A 99 17.00 5.94 19.84
C ALA A 99 17.18 5.06 21.08
N CYS A 100 16.57 3.88 21.12
CA CYS A 100 16.68 2.94 22.23
C CYS A 100 18.03 2.22 22.23
N HIS A 101 18.71 2.20 23.38
CA HIS A 101 19.94 1.43 23.55
C HIS A 101 19.61 -0.08 23.49
N PRO A 102 20.37 -0.92 22.77
CA PRO A 102 20.03 -2.34 22.59
C PRO A 102 19.89 -3.16 23.89
N ASP A 103 20.58 -2.76 24.97
CA ASP A 103 20.45 -3.40 26.29
C ASP A 103 19.17 -3.03 27.04
N GLU A 104 18.56 -1.88 26.69
CA GLU A 104 17.37 -1.33 27.33
C GLU A 104 16.09 -1.65 26.54
N PHE A 105 16.24 -2.27 25.37
CA PHE A 105 15.12 -2.64 24.52
C PHE A 105 14.31 -3.77 25.15
N GLU A 106 13.00 -3.61 25.21
CA GLU A 106 12.08 -4.67 25.62
C GLU A 106 12.21 -5.86 24.66
N GLY A 107 12.54 -7.05 25.18
CA GLY A 107 12.90 -8.22 24.37
C GLY A 107 14.40 -8.41 24.09
N GLY A 108 15.22 -7.44 24.53
CA GLY A 108 16.68 -7.52 24.51
C GLY A 108 17.30 -7.28 23.13
N ARG A 109 18.63 -7.44 23.07
CA ARG A 109 19.44 -7.08 21.89
C ARG A 109 19.02 -7.76 20.58
N HIS A 110 18.52 -8.99 20.66
CA HIS A 110 18.12 -9.73 19.47
C HIS A 110 16.84 -9.12 18.86
N GLU A 111 15.81 -8.91 19.66
CA GLU A 111 14.57 -8.26 19.20
C GLU A 111 14.79 -6.81 18.77
N HIS A 112 15.74 -6.10 19.41
CA HIS A 112 16.17 -4.77 18.96
C HIS A 112 16.70 -4.82 17.53
N ALA A 113 17.65 -5.72 17.27
CA ALA A 113 18.26 -5.86 15.95
C ALA A 113 17.23 -6.29 14.89
N ASP A 114 16.30 -7.17 15.25
CA ASP A 114 15.25 -7.66 14.35
C ASP A 114 14.24 -6.56 14.02
N SER A 115 13.81 -5.81 15.04
CA SER A 115 12.94 -4.63 14.88
C SER A 115 13.60 -3.58 14.01
N LEU A 116 14.88 -3.29 14.23
CA LEU A 116 15.63 -2.32 13.43
C LEU A 116 15.66 -2.74 11.96
N ARG A 117 16.00 -4.01 11.66
CA ARG A 117 16.01 -4.52 10.28
C ARG A 117 14.64 -4.44 9.62
N PHE A 118 13.59 -4.82 10.35
CA PHE A 118 12.22 -4.79 9.85
C PHE A 118 11.78 -3.36 9.51
N TYR A 119 11.83 -2.44 10.47
CA TYR A 119 11.35 -1.07 10.27
C TYR A 119 12.23 -0.29 9.28
N GLN A 120 13.53 -0.59 9.21
CA GLN A 120 14.41 -0.02 8.19
C GLN A 120 13.95 -0.42 6.78
N ARG A 121 13.76 -1.72 6.55
CA ARG A 121 13.32 -2.24 5.25
C ARG A 121 11.95 -1.70 4.86
N GLU A 122 11.01 -1.66 5.80
CA GLU A 122 9.67 -1.11 5.53
C GLU A 122 9.73 0.39 5.23
N HIS A 123 10.59 1.16 5.93
CA HIS A 123 10.77 2.58 5.64
C HIS A 123 11.32 2.80 4.22
N GLU A 124 12.35 2.04 3.82
CA GLU A 124 12.94 2.08 2.47
C GLU A 124 11.88 1.79 1.40
N LEU A 125 11.10 0.71 1.57
CA LEU A 125 10.01 0.38 0.65
C LEU A 125 8.96 1.49 0.55
N ASN A 126 8.65 2.18 1.65
CA ASN A 126 7.70 3.29 1.63
C ASN A 126 8.23 4.53 0.90
N VAL A 127 9.54 4.79 0.98
CA VAL A 127 10.22 5.86 0.24
C VAL A 127 10.30 5.49 -1.25
N GLU A 128 10.71 4.27 -1.60
CA GLU A 128 10.78 3.78 -2.98
C GLU A 128 9.43 3.87 -3.69
N ARG A 129 8.35 3.52 -2.98
CA ARG A 129 6.96 3.61 -3.47
C ARG A 129 6.37 5.02 -3.41
N ARG A 130 7.13 6.01 -2.93
CA ARG A 130 6.77 7.44 -2.86
C ARG A 130 5.52 7.73 -2.02
N TRP A 131 5.32 6.96 -0.95
CA TRP A 131 4.26 7.27 0.05
C TRP A 131 4.66 8.42 0.96
N ILE A 132 5.96 8.59 1.19
CA ILE A 132 6.60 9.68 1.93
C ILE A 132 7.88 10.12 1.20
N ASN A 133 8.35 11.33 1.49
CA ASN A 133 9.61 11.89 0.97
C ASN A 133 10.77 11.65 1.93
#